data_AF-A0A1V9A0U8-F1
#
_entry.id   AF-A0A1V9A0U8-F1
#
_cell.length_a   1.000
_cell.length_b   1.000
_cell.length_c   1.000
_cell.angle_alpha   90.00
_cell.angle_beta   90.00
_cell.angle_gamma   90.00
#
_symmetry.space_group_name_H-M   'P 1'
#
loop_
_entity.id
_entity.type
_entity.pdbx_description
1 polymer ?
#
loop_
_entity_poly.entity_id
_entity_poly.type
_entity_poly.pdbx_seq_one_letter_code
_entity_poly.pdbx_strand_id
1 'polypeptide(L)'
;MARFLTNSEIRHAVDQLGKSSARARLCELLIGLRTLKLVGADQAPVAESAPEYVQAVNEFTRWTEDDSVDSPYFNPFGAHASYKSKKFPSNGPSNTMHGWATQADSPFEIINARPKEIRRRSLSAKQLRAFVILGKGDGERPRLIDAAVWFYRSTNFDRTEWQYDAVQVQHRGERTFDREGLEMRFMEDLALDEGDAIALFRSEVDDGPEDAKPVAAAEDGSQSDEPLSVQDADAAEES
;
A
#
# COMPACT_ATOMS: atom_id res chain seq x y z
N MET A 1 22.45 9.77 -2.58
CA MET A 1 22.64 8.30 -2.51
C MET A 1 21.40 7.73 -3.20
N ALA A 2 20.86 6.59 -2.84
CA ALA A 2 19.44 6.33 -3.07
C ALA A 2 18.74 6.48 -1.72
N ARG A 3 17.61 7.17 -1.67
CA ARG A 3 16.84 7.38 -0.45
C ARG A 3 15.54 6.60 -0.56
N PHE A 4 15.32 5.68 0.37
CA PHE A 4 14.16 4.80 0.43
C PHE A 4 13.56 4.84 1.84
N LEU A 5 12.29 4.45 1.94
CA LEU A 5 11.66 4.14 3.23
C LEU A 5 12.38 2.96 3.88
N THR A 6 12.46 2.95 5.21
CA THR A 6 13.11 1.87 5.95
C THR A 6 12.23 0.62 5.97
N ASN A 7 12.86 -0.55 6.11
CA ASN A 7 12.12 -1.81 6.24
C ASN A 7 11.20 -1.83 7.47
N SER A 8 11.57 -1.15 8.55
CA SER A 8 10.75 -1.05 9.76
C SER A 8 9.50 -0.21 9.53
N GLU A 9 9.60 0.92 8.83
CA GLU A 9 8.45 1.74 8.41
C GLU A 9 7.49 0.95 7.52
N ILE A 10 8.01 0.24 6.52
CA ILE A 10 7.20 -0.55 5.58
C ILE A 10 6.47 -1.68 6.32
N ARG A 11 7.17 -2.42 7.20
CA ARG A 11 6.55 -3.48 8.02
C ARG A 11 5.46 -2.94 8.92
N HIS A 12 5.73 -1.84 9.62
CA HIS A 12 4.76 -1.19 10.47
C HIS A 12 3.50 -0.78 9.68
N ALA A 13 3.68 -0.15 8.53
CA ALA A 13 2.57 0.24 7.66
C ALA A 13 1.73 -0.98 7.22
N VAL A 14 2.39 -2.07 6.79
CA VAL A 14 1.69 -3.31 6.42
C VAL A 14 0.88 -3.89 7.58
N ASP A 15 1.46 -3.94 8.79
CA ASP A 15 0.78 -4.45 9.97
C ASP A 15 -0.45 -3.60 10.34
N GLN A 16 -0.35 -2.28 10.25
CA GLN A 16 -1.47 -1.36 10.53
C GLN A 16 -2.57 -1.46 9.46
N LEU A 17 -2.19 -1.48 8.19
CA LEU A 17 -3.14 -1.65 7.09
C LEU A 17 -3.90 -2.97 7.20
N GLY A 18 -3.22 -4.06 7.60
CA GLY A 18 -3.82 -5.38 7.79
C GLY A 18 -4.80 -5.47 8.97
N LYS A 19 -4.66 -4.58 9.97
CA LYS A 19 -5.58 -4.50 11.13
C LYS A 19 -6.75 -3.54 10.90
N SER A 20 -6.69 -2.72 9.87
CA SER A 20 -7.75 -1.75 9.56
C SER A 20 -9.07 -2.43 9.16
N SER A 21 -10.17 -1.69 9.28
CA SER A 21 -11.49 -2.08 8.76
C SER A 21 -11.59 -2.06 7.24
N ALA A 22 -10.55 -1.59 6.53
CA ALA A 22 -10.59 -1.50 5.07
C ALA A 22 -10.95 -2.85 4.45
N ARG A 23 -11.80 -2.83 3.43
CA ARG A 23 -12.04 -4.02 2.61
C ARG A 23 -10.97 -4.11 1.55
N ALA A 24 -10.79 -5.30 0.97
CA ALA A 24 -9.98 -5.50 -0.23
C ALA A 24 -10.37 -4.55 -1.38
N ARG A 25 -11.63 -4.06 -1.38
CA ARG A 25 -12.13 -3.03 -2.31
C ARG A 25 -11.39 -1.70 -2.23
N LEU A 26 -10.79 -1.34 -1.09
CA LEU A 26 -10.02 -0.11 -0.98
C LEU A 26 -8.81 -0.12 -1.93
N CYS A 27 -8.09 -1.24 -2.00
CA CYS A 27 -6.97 -1.39 -2.94
C CYS A 27 -7.42 -1.16 -4.39
N GLU A 28 -8.54 -1.79 -4.79
CA GLU A 28 -9.06 -1.65 -6.15
C GLU A 28 -9.54 -0.21 -6.42
N LEU A 29 -10.14 0.48 -5.43
CA LEU A 29 -10.48 1.90 -5.54
C LEU A 29 -9.23 2.75 -5.84
N LEU A 30 -8.17 2.58 -5.05
CA LEU A 30 -6.95 3.36 -5.18
C LEU A 30 -6.24 3.09 -6.51
N ILE A 31 -6.23 1.82 -6.98
CA ILE A 31 -5.75 1.46 -8.33
C ILE A 31 -6.52 2.22 -9.41
N GLY A 32 -7.85 2.28 -9.31
CA GLY A 32 -8.69 2.99 -10.29
C GLY A 32 -8.42 4.50 -10.30
N LEU A 33 -8.30 5.12 -9.12
CA LEU A 33 -7.95 6.54 -8.99
C LEU A 33 -6.57 6.84 -9.57
N ARG A 34 -5.57 6.01 -9.25
CA ARG A 34 -4.22 6.15 -9.81
C ARG A 34 -4.20 6.00 -11.33
N THR A 35 -4.97 5.06 -11.86
CA THR A 35 -5.09 4.86 -13.32
C THR A 35 -5.64 6.12 -13.99
N LEU A 36 -6.71 6.71 -13.44
CA LEU A 36 -7.26 7.99 -13.95
C LEU A 36 -6.23 9.12 -13.89
N LYS A 37 -5.48 9.23 -12.79
CA LYS A 37 -4.42 10.23 -12.64
C LYS A 37 -3.31 10.05 -13.68
N LEU A 38 -2.85 8.83 -13.90
CA LEU A 38 -1.78 8.51 -14.85
C LEU A 38 -2.19 8.80 -16.29
N VAL A 39 -3.45 8.52 -16.65
CA VAL A 39 -3.99 8.83 -17.99
C VAL A 39 -4.18 10.34 -18.18
N GLY A 40 -4.53 11.08 -17.11
CA GLY A 40 -4.75 12.52 -17.17
C GLY A 40 -6.05 12.91 -17.88
N ALA A 41 -7.05 12.03 -17.89
CA ALA A 41 -8.35 12.25 -18.49
C ALA A 41 -9.49 11.81 -17.56
N ASP A 42 -10.72 12.22 -17.89
CA ASP A 42 -11.92 11.86 -17.11
C ASP A 42 -12.28 10.37 -17.19
N GLN A 43 -11.69 9.66 -18.14
CA GLN A 43 -11.93 8.24 -18.40
C GLN A 43 -10.60 7.52 -18.55
N ALA A 44 -10.52 6.30 -18.04
CA ALA A 44 -9.32 5.50 -18.18
C ALA A 44 -9.65 4.02 -18.46
N PRO A 45 -8.91 3.38 -19.38
CA PRO A 45 -9.07 1.95 -19.64
C PRO A 45 -8.58 1.10 -18.45
N VAL A 46 -9.35 0.09 -18.07
CA VAL A 46 -9.02 -0.85 -16.99
C VAL A 46 -8.77 -2.26 -17.53
N ALA A 47 -7.69 -2.40 -18.28
CA ALA A 47 -7.31 -3.63 -18.94
C ALA A 47 -5.78 -3.85 -18.88
N GLU A 48 -5.34 -5.11 -18.92
CA GLU A 48 -3.92 -5.46 -18.93
C GLU A 48 -3.16 -4.93 -20.16
N SER A 49 -3.87 -4.56 -21.22
CA SER A 49 -3.31 -3.89 -22.39
C SER A 49 -3.06 -2.38 -22.18
N ALA A 50 -3.59 -1.79 -21.11
CA ALA A 50 -3.40 -0.38 -20.79
C ALA A 50 -2.22 -0.21 -19.82
N PRO A 51 -1.11 0.41 -20.25
CA PRO A 51 0.11 0.48 -19.44
C PRO A 51 -0.08 1.26 -18.14
N GLU A 52 -0.88 2.33 -18.14
CA GLU A 52 -1.17 3.14 -16.96
C GLU A 52 -1.90 2.33 -15.89
N TYR A 53 -2.81 1.45 -16.30
CA TYR A 53 -3.52 0.55 -15.40
C TYR A 53 -2.59 -0.53 -14.83
N VAL A 54 -1.73 -1.13 -15.66
CA VAL A 54 -0.73 -2.10 -15.20
C VAL A 54 0.26 -1.45 -14.22
N GLN A 55 0.68 -0.21 -14.51
CA GLN A 55 1.50 0.58 -13.60
C GLN A 55 0.81 0.78 -12.25
N ALA A 56 -0.43 1.26 -12.25
CA ALA A 56 -1.20 1.46 -11.02
C ALA A 56 -1.34 0.17 -10.18
N VAL A 57 -1.61 -0.97 -10.84
CA VAL A 57 -1.65 -2.28 -10.17
C VAL A 57 -0.29 -2.58 -9.52
N ASN A 58 0.81 -2.45 -10.26
CA ASN A 58 2.15 -2.73 -9.75
C ASN A 58 2.53 -1.82 -8.58
N GLU A 59 2.26 -0.51 -8.68
CA GLU A 59 2.49 0.46 -7.62
C GLU A 59 1.76 0.04 -6.33
N PHE A 60 0.53 -0.47 -6.42
CA PHE A 60 -0.25 -0.87 -5.23
C PHE A 60 -0.03 -2.29 -4.74
N THR A 61 0.41 -3.24 -5.57
CA THR A 61 0.44 -4.65 -5.15
C THR A 61 1.77 -5.35 -5.36
N ARG A 62 2.63 -4.94 -6.27
CA ARG A 62 3.88 -5.67 -6.54
C ARG A 62 4.88 -5.47 -5.40
N TRP A 63 5.20 -6.51 -4.64
CA TRP A 63 6.13 -6.39 -3.50
C TRP A 63 7.54 -6.85 -3.83
N THR A 64 7.72 -7.58 -4.94
CA THR A 64 9.02 -8.05 -5.41
C THR A 64 9.12 -7.98 -6.94
N GLU A 65 10.32 -7.67 -7.41
CA GLU A 65 10.71 -7.73 -8.83
C GLU A 65 11.20 -9.13 -9.23
N ASP A 66 11.39 -10.03 -8.26
CA ASP A 66 11.83 -11.40 -8.53
C ASP A 66 10.74 -12.22 -9.22
N ASP A 67 10.95 -12.47 -10.51
CA ASP A 67 10.05 -13.24 -11.34
C ASP A 67 10.03 -14.74 -11.01
N SER A 68 10.92 -15.25 -10.16
CA SER A 68 10.85 -16.63 -9.69
C SER A 68 9.78 -16.85 -8.60
N VAL A 69 9.29 -15.77 -7.99
CA VAL A 69 8.28 -15.85 -6.92
C VAL A 69 6.89 -16.11 -7.52
N ASP A 70 6.23 -17.17 -7.03
CA ASP A 70 4.89 -17.57 -7.48
C ASP A 70 3.81 -16.50 -7.21
N SER A 71 3.95 -15.78 -6.09
CA SER A 71 3.03 -14.74 -5.64
C SER A 71 3.74 -13.39 -5.40
N PRO A 72 4.14 -12.68 -6.47
CA PRO A 72 4.93 -11.45 -6.36
C PRO A 72 4.08 -10.21 -6.03
N TYR A 73 2.78 -10.40 -5.81
CA TYR A 73 1.83 -9.35 -5.48
C TYR A 73 1.27 -9.55 -4.07
N PHE A 74 0.92 -8.46 -3.40
CA PHE A 74 0.40 -8.42 -2.04
C PHE A 74 -0.57 -7.25 -1.88
N ASN A 75 -1.74 -7.50 -1.29
CA ASN A 75 -2.69 -6.46 -0.90
C ASN A 75 -2.65 -6.32 0.63
N PRO A 76 -2.20 -5.19 1.20
CA PRO A 76 -2.07 -5.02 2.65
C PRO A 76 -3.37 -4.63 3.36
N PHE A 77 -4.44 -4.32 2.63
CA PHE A 77 -5.62 -3.67 3.23
C PHE A 77 -6.60 -4.67 3.85
N GLY A 78 -6.80 -4.52 5.16
CA GLY A 78 -7.80 -5.24 5.95
C GLY A 78 -7.39 -6.63 6.42
N ALA A 79 -8.27 -7.26 7.20
CA ALA A 79 -8.03 -8.56 7.86
C ALA A 79 -7.76 -9.74 6.91
N HIS A 80 -7.84 -9.54 5.59
CA HIS A 80 -7.55 -10.53 4.56
C HIS A 80 -6.34 -10.15 3.70
N ALA A 81 -5.38 -9.43 4.30
CA ALA A 81 -4.10 -9.14 3.67
C ALA A 81 -3.48 -10.45 3.15
N SER A 82 -3.18 -10.49 1.85
CA SER A 82 -2.87 -11.74 1.17
C SER A 82 -1.97 -11.55 -0.03
N TYR A 83 -1.05 -12.51 -0.20
CA TYR A 83 -0.25 -12.64 -1.41
C TYR A 83 -1.11 -13.10 -2.58
N LYS A 84 -0.75 -12.64 -3.78
CA LYS A 84 -1.47 -12.92 -5.02
C LYS A 84 -0.51 -13.35 -6.13
N SER A 85 -1.00 -14.26 -6.98
CA SER A 85 -0.24 -14.81 -8.08
C SER A 85 -0.15 -13.85 -9.26
N LYS A 86 0.75 -14.13 -10.20
CA LYS A 86 0.91 -13.34 -11.44
C LYS A 86 -0.36 -13.25 -12.29
N LYS A 87 -1.20 -14.28 -12.24
CA LYS A 87 -2.48 -14.33 -12.96
C LYS A 87 -3.54 -13.38 -12.37
N PHE A 88 -3.43 -13.09 -11.07
CA PHE A 88 -4.39 -12.26 -10.36
C PHE A 88 -3.61 -11.25 -9.49
N PRO A 89 -2.96 -10.24 -10.10
CA PRO A 89 -2.05 -9.33 -9.38
C PRO A 89 -2.76 -8.44 -8.35
N SER A 90 -4.09 -8.38 -8.40
CA SER A 90 -4.96 -7.95 -7.29
C SER A 90 -6.20 -8.87 -7.26
N ASN A 91 -7.32 -8.46 -6.66
CA ASN A 91 -8.58 -9.20 -6.78
C ASN A 91 -9.25 -9.06 -8.17
N GLY A 92 -8.46 -8.83 -9.22
CA GLY A 92 -8.90 -8.62 -10.60
C GLY A 92 -9.65 -7.30 -10.74
N PRO A 93 -8.96 -6.14 -10.76
CA PRO A 93 -9.60 -4.84 -10.67
C PRO A 93 -10.60 -4.63 -11.81
N SER A 94 -10.24 -5.04 -13.03
CA SER A 94 -11.13 -5.03 -14.19
C SER A 94 -12.45 -5.78 -13.91
N ASN A 95 -12.41 -7.03 -13.45
CA ASN A 95 -13.63 -7.80 -13.13
C ASN A 95 -14.38 -7.25 -11.91
N THR A 96 -13.63 -6.83 -10.89
CA THR A 96 -14.19 -6.31 -9.65
C THR A 96 -14.89 -4.97 -9.88
N MET A 97 -14.25 -4.03 -10.57
CA MET A 97 -14.83 -2.74 -10.97
C MET A 97 -16.02 -2.92 -11.92
N HIS A 98 -15.98 -3.91 -12.84
CA HIS A 98 -17.16 -4.26 -13.63
C HIS A 98 -18.33 -4.71 -12.76
N GLY A 99 -18.07 -5.55 -11.75
CA GLY A 99 -19.08 -5.97 -10.77
C GLY A 99 -19.57 -4.85 -9.85
N TRP A 100 -18.81 -3.75 -9.74
CA TRP A 100 -19.23 -2.57 -9.00
C TRP A 100 -20.19 -1.69 -9.79
N ALA A 101 -20.08 -1.66 -11.11
CA ALA A 101 -20.89 -0.79 -11.98
C ALA A 101 -22.41 -0.89 -11.75
N THR A 102 -22.88 -2.07 -11.32
CA THR A 102 -24.30 -2.37 -11.03
C THR A 102 -24.74 -1.96 -9.61
N GLN A 103 -23.81 -1.54 -8.76
CA GLN A 103 -24.07 -1.09 -7.38
C GLN A 103 -24.35 0.42 -7.38
N ALA A 104 -25.40 0.83 -6.65
CA ALA A 104 -25.85 2.22 -6.62
C ALA A 104 -24.75 3.20 -6.17
N ASP A 105 -23.97 2.82 -5.15
CA ASP A 105 -22.92 3.65 -4.56
C ASP A 105 -21.51 3.28 -5.07
N SER A 106 -21.39 2.78 -6.30
CA SER A 106 -20.08 2.54 -6.92
C SER A 106 -19.31 3.85 -7.11
N PRO A 107 -18.03 3.93 -6.73
CA PRO A 107 -17.18 5.10 -6.98
C PRO A 107 -16.82 5.26 -8.46
N PHE A 108 -17.08 4.24 -9.27
CA PHE A 108 -16.83 4.25 -10.71
C PHE A 108 -18.09 3.95 -11.52
N GLU A 109 -18.23 4.69 -12.62
CA GLU A 109 -19.07 4.33 -13.75
C GLU A 109 -18.24 3.49 -14.73
N ILE A 110 -18.82 2.43 -15.30
CA ILE A 110 -18.21 1.69 -16.40
C ILE A 110 -18.79 2.17 -17.71
N ILE A 111 -17.88 2.57 -18.60
CA ILE A 111 -18.20 3.01 -19.94
C ILE A 111 -17.96 1.84 -20.88
N ASN A 112 -18.97 1.53 -21.68
CA ASN A 112 -18.99 0.33 -22.53
C ASN A 112 -18.14 0.53 -23.81
N ALA A 113 -16.84 0.75 -23.61
CA ALA A 113 -15.80 0.85 -24.63
C ALA A 113 -15.01 -0.47 -24.77
N ARG A 114 -14.05 -0.52 -25.70
CA ARG A 114 -13.11 -1.64 -25.88
C ARG A 114 -11.68 -1.11 -25.96
N PRO A 115 -10.82 -1.30 -24.94
CA PRO A 115 -11.12 -1.91 -23.63
C PRO A 115 -12.18 -1.11 -22.84
N LYS A 116 -12.78 -1.74 -21.82
CA LYS A 116 -13.73 -1.04 -20.94
C LYS A 116 -13.01 0.04 -20.15
N GLU A 117 -13.72 1.14 -19.92
CA GLU A 117 -13.19 2.31 -19.25
C GLU A 117 -13.96 2.58 -17.95
N ILE A 118 -13.26 3.16 -16.98
CA ILE A 118 -13.86 3.72 -15.78
C ILE A 118 -13.93 5.23 -15.89
N ARG A 119 -14.96 5.81 -15.29
CA ARG A 119 -15.03 7.24 -14.94
C ARG A 119 -15.32 7.36 -13.45
N ARG A 120 -14.69 8.30 -12.78
CA ARG A 120 -15.00 8.60 -11.37
C ARG A 120 -16.40 9.18 -11.22
N ARG A 121 -17.18 8.63 -10.29
CA ARG A 121 -18.46 9.21 -9.85
C ARG A 121 -18.23 10.09 -8.63
N SER A 122 -18.98 11.19 -8.55
CA SER A 122 -19.06 11.99 -7.34
C SER A 122 -19.95 11.27 -6.33
N LEU A 123 -19.36 10.85 -5.20
CA LEU A 123 -20.06 10.25 -4.08
C LEU A 123 -19.87 11.14 -2.84
N SER A 124 -20.86 11.13 -1.94
CA SER A 124 -20.63 11.70 -0.61
C SER A 124 -19.60 10.86 0.16
N ALA A 125 -18.89 11.48 1.10
CA ALA A 125 -17.96 10.80 2.00
C ALA A 125 -18.60 9.58 2.70
N LYS A 126 -19.88 9.69 3.08
CA LYS A 126 -20.65 8.60 3.69
C LYS A 126 -20.82 7.41 2.74
N GLN A 127 -21.18 7.66 1.47
CA GLN A 127 -21.35 6.61 0.46
C GLN A 127 -20.01 5.95 0.14
N LEU A 128 -18.96 6.75 -0.08
CA LEU A 128 -17.63 6.26 -0.37
C LEU A 128 -17.10 5.37 0.76
N ARG A 129 -17.19 5.85 2.01
CA ARG A 129 -16.80 5.08 3.19
C ARG A 129 -17.60 3.79 3.31
N ALA A 130 -18.91 3.84 3.12
CA ALA A 130 -19.75 2.64 3.19
C ALA A 130 -19.36 1.59 2.14
N PHE A 131 -18.93 2.04 0.96
CA PHE A 131 -18.55 1.15 -0.14
C PHE A 131 -17.25 0.39 0.11
N VAL A 132 -16.21 1.05 0.67
CA VAL A 132 -14.87 0.46 0.79
C VAL A 132 -14.40 0.15 2.21
N ILE A 133 -14.99 0.75 3.26
CA ILE A 133 -14.56 0.57 4.65
C ILE A 133 -15.50 -0.35 5.45
N LEU A 134 -16.82 -0.33 5.24
CA LEU A 134 -17.75 -1.10 6.09
C LEU A 134 -17.66 -2.62 5.84
N GLY A 135 -16.69 -3.27 6.52
CA GLY A 135 -16.83 -4.63 7.00
C GLY A 135 -17.70 -4.67 8.26
N LYS A 136 -18.24 -5.83 8.63
CA LYS A 136 -19.07 -6.03 9.83
C LYS A 136 -18.28 -5.93 11.17
N GLY A 137 -17.11 -5.30 11.20
CA GLY A 137 -16.21 -5.32 12.35
C GLY A 137 -15.82 -3.93 12.84
N ASP A 138 -15.54 -3.82 14.13
CA ASP A 138 -15.18 -2.60 14.87
C ASP A 138 -13.76 -2.08 14.59
N GLY A 139 -13.20 -2.37 13.41
CA GLY A 139 -11.85 -1.92 13.04
C GLY A 139 -11.83 -0.42 12.72
N GLU A 140 -10.71 0.24 12.99
CA GLU A 140 -10.52 1.64 12.60
C GLU A 140 -10.24 1.78 11.11
N ARG A 141 -10.39 2.98 10.56
CA ARG A 141 -9.96 3.26 9.18
C ARG A 141 -8.43 3.11 9.07
N PRO A 142 -7.91 2.73 7.89
CA PRO A 142 -6.46 2.77 7.67
C PRO A 142 -5.95 4.20 7.85
N ARG A 143 -4.72 4.37 8.33
CA ARG A 143 -4.07 5.68 8.36
C ARG A 143 -3.62 6.05 6.95
N LEU A 144 -3.69 7.34 6.64
CA LEU A 144 -3.28 7.86 5.34
C LEU A 144 -1.76 7.63 5.13
N ILE A 145 -0.96 7.92 6.15
CA ILE A 145 0.49 7.70 6.12
C ILE A 145 0.89 6.23 5.87
N ASP A 146 0.18 5.25 6.42
CA ASP A 146 0.52 3.83 6.19
C ASP A 146 0.24 3.43 4.73
N ALA A 147 -0.86 3.93 4.15
CA ALA A 147 -1.16 3.72 2.74
C ALA A 147 -0.11 4.39 1.84
N ALA A 148 0.34 5.59 2.20
CA ALA A 148 1.38 6.31 1.48
C ALA A 148 2.74 5.59 1.57
N VAL A 149 3.15 5.14 2.76
CA VAL A 149 4.37 4.34 2.98
C VAL A 149 4.33 3.07 2.14
N TRP A 150 3.20 2.37 2.11
CA TRP A 150 3.05 1.20 1.25
C TRP A 150 3.20 1.59 -0.22
N PHE A 151 2.47 2.61 -0.71
CA PHE A 151 2.52 3.04 -2.11
C PHE A 151 3.93 3.40 -2.58
N TYR A 152 4.71 4.13 -1.77
CA TYR A 152 6.06 4.56 -2.11
C TYR A 152 7.17 3.61 -1.65
N ARG A 153 6.87 2.38 -1.19
CA ARG A 153 7.83 1.41 -0.64
C ARG A 153 9.06 1.15 -1.52
N SER A 154 8.91 1.22 -2.84
CA SER A 154 9.98 0.97 -3.81
C SER A 154 10.53 2.25 -4.46
N THR A 155 10.09 3.42 -4.02
CA THR A 155 10.43 4.71 -4.62
C THR A 155 11.78 5.20 -4.13
N ASN A 156 12.68 5.49 -5.06
CA ASN A 156 13.91 6.20 -4.76
C ASN A 156 13.67 7.71 -4.78
N PHE A 157 13.62 8.30 -3.59
CA PHE A 157 13.37 9.72 -3.39
C PHE A 157 14.55 10.62 -3.76
N ASP A 158 15.75 10.08 -3.98
CA ASP A 158 16.90 10.86 -4.46
C ASP A 158 16.86 11.08 -5.99
N ARG A 159 16.00 10.35 -6.72
CA ARG A 159 15.90 10.36 -8.20
C ARG A 159 14.68 11.10 -8.74
N THR A 160 13.74 11.41 -7.88
CA THR A 160 12.47 12.05 -8.22
C THR A 160 12.55 13.52 -7.80
N GLU A 161 11.69 14.41 -8.33
CA GLU A 161 11.67 15.87 -8.05
C GLU A 161 11.40 16.24 -6.57
N TRP A 162 11.59 15.30 -5.64
CA TRP A 162 11.48 15.40 -4.18
C TRP A 162 12.48 16.35 -3.53
N GLN A 163 13.24 17.10 -4.34
CA GLN A 163 14.14 18.14 -3.88
C GLN A 163 13.42 19.33 -3.23
N TYR A 164 12.10 19.50 -3.41
CA TYR A 164 11.39 20.70 -2.94
C TYR A 164 10.49 20.53 -1.71
N ASP A 165 9.95 19.35 -1.38
CA ASP A 165 8.93 19.21 -0.32
C ASP A 165 9.21 18.18 0.78
N ALA A 166 10.34 17.47 0.75
CA ALA A 166 10.76 16.65 1.91
C ALA A 166 11.46 17.56 2.94
N VAL A 167 10.67 18.34 3.68
CA VAL A 167 11.14 19.17 4.78
C VAL A 167 11.94 18.29 5.75
N GLN A 168 13.23 18.58 5.87
CA GLN A 168 14.11 17.87 6.78
C GLN A 168 13.68 18.18 8.22
N VAL A 169 13.01 17.25 8.88
CA VAL A 169 12.94 17.28 10.34
C VAL A 169 14.23 16.67 10.86
N GLN A 170 15.21 17.51 11.15
CA GLN A 170 16.48 17.09 11.71
C GLN A 170 16.33 16.87 13.22
N HIS A 171 15.63 15.81 13.63
CA HIS A 171 15.67 15.36 15.02
C HIS A 171 16.83 14.38 15.20
N ARG A 172 17.84 14.78 15.99
CA ARG A 172 18.98 13.93 16.42
C ARG A 172 19.85 13.32 15.30
N GLY A 173 19.91 13.94 14.12
CA GLY A 173 20.79 13.47 13.05
C GLY A 173 20.25 12.28 12.23
N GLU A 174 19.06 11.79 12.54
CA GLU A 174 18.33 10.84 11.69
C GLU A 174 17.49 11.61 10.67
N ARG A 175 17.61 11.24 9.39
CA ARG A 175 16.82 11.85 8.31
C ARG A 175 15.49 11.12 8.19
N THR A 176 14.50 11.51 8.99
CA THR A 176 13.13 11.01 8.83
C THR A 176 12.48 11.62 7.58
N PHE A 177 11.51 10.92 7.01
CA PHE A 177 10.66 11.51 5.98
C PHE A 177 9.67 12.46 6.64
N ASP A 178 9.38 13.56 5.96
CA ASP A 178 8.23 14.39 6.30
C ASP A 178 6.96 13.59 6.01
N ARG A 179 6.29 13.15 7.08
CA ARG A 179 5.10 12.28 6.99
C ARG A 179 3.94 13.05 6.39
N GLU A 180 3.77 14.32 6.76
CA GLU A 180 2.74 15.20 6.20
C GLU A 180 3.00 15.43 4.71
N GLY A 181 4.25 15.70 4.33
CA GLY A 181 4.65 15.78 2.91
C GLY A 181 4.35 14.49 2.13
N LEU A 182 4.60 13.33 2.73
CA LEU A 182 4.30 12.02 2.11
C LEU A 182 2.79 11.80 1.93
N GLU A 183 1.98 12.18 2.91
CA GLU A 183 0.51 12.11 2.84
C GLU A 183 -0.06 13.05 1.77
N MET A 184 0.36 14.32 1.75
CA MET A 184 -0.08 15.30 0.75
C MET A 184 0.25 14.82 -0.66
N ARG A 185 1.47 14.30 -0.85
CA ARG A 185 1.90 13.80 -2.16
C ARG A 185 1.11 12.56 -2.57
N PHE A 186 0.83 11.65 -1.65
CA PHE A 186 -0.02 10.49 -1.91
C PHE A 186 -1.43 10.92 -2.36
N MET A 187 -2.02 11.93 -1.69
CA MET A 187 -3.31 12.49 -2.11
C MET A 187 -3.25 13.09 -3.52
N GLU A 188 -2.19 13.85 -3.83
CA GLU A 188 -2.00 14.45 -5.15
C GLU A 188 -1.84 13.40 -6.27
N ASP A 189 -1.02 12.36 -6.02
CA ASP A 189 -0.73 11.26 -6.95
C ASP A 189 -1.93 10.35 -7.20
N LEU A 190 -2.97 10.44 -6.35
CA LEU A 190 -4.23 9.74 -6.51
C LEU A 190 -5.40 10.65 -6.89
N ALA A 191 -5.18 11.96 -6.95
CA ALA A 191 -6.25 12.95 -7.06
C ALA A 191 -7.35 12.76 -5.99
N LEU A 192 -6.95 12.43 -4.76
CA LEU A 192 -7.84 12.43 -3.60
C LEU A 192 -8.05 13.88 -3.16
N ASP A 193 -9.30 14.29 -3.04
CA ASP A 193 -9.61 15.53 -2.35
C ASP A 193 -9.65 15.30 -0.83
N GLU A 194 -9.73 16.38 -0.07
CA GLU A 194 -9.81 16.32 1.40
C GLU A 194 -11.01 15.51 1.88
N GLY A 195 -12.13 15.57 1.16
CA GLY A 195 -13.34 14.82 1.47
C GLY A 195 -13.15 13.32 1.31
N ASP A 196 -12.45 12.88 0.26
CA ASP A 196 -12.09 11.47 0.09
C ASP A 196 -11.11 11.02 1.16
N ALA A 197 -10.07 11.82 1.44
CA ALA A 197 -9.07 11.49 2.43
C ALA A 197 -9.72 11.29 3.80
N ILE A 198 -10.58 12.24 4.21
CA ILE A 198 -11.38 12.13 5.43
C ILE A 198 -12.35 10.96 5.35
N ALA A 199 -12.92 10.60 4.21
CA ALA A 199 -13.85 9.47 4.12
C ALA A 199 -13.14 8.13 4.34
N LEU A 200 -11.96 7.98 3.74
CA LEU A 200 -11.26 6.71 3.57
C LEU A 200 -10.24 6.44 4.66
N PHE A 201 -9.59 7.48 5.18
CA PHE A 201 -8.44 7.38 6.06
C PHE A 201 -8.68 8.12 7.38
N ARG A 202 -7.87 7.78 8.40
CA ARG A 202 -7.67 8.61 9.58
C ARG A 202 -6.33 9.32 9.48
N SER A 203 -6.20 10.48 10.12
CA SER A 203 -4.93 11.21 10.22
C SER A 203 -4.09 10.64 11.36
N GLU A 204 -2.77 10.82 11.31
CA GLU A 204 -1.89 10.45 12.42
C GLU A 204 -2.17 11.26 13.69
N VAL A 205 -2.75 12.46 13.57
CA VAL A 205 -3.14 13.30 14.70
C VAL A 205 -4.34 12.71 15.46
N ASP A 206 -5.11 11.84 14.82
CA ASP A 206 -6.23 11.13 15.45
C ASP A 206 -5.75 9.95 16.32
N ASP A 207 -4.47 9.58 16.24
CA ASP A 207 -3.90 8.43 16.95
C ASP A 207 -3.71 8.73 18.44
N GLY A 208 -4.22 7.84 19.29
CA GLY A 208 -3.89 7.85 20.71
C GLY A 208 -2.41 7.50 20.97
N PRO A 209 -1.87 7.76 22.18
CA PRO A 209 -0.47 7.49 22.51
C PRO A 209 -0.06 6.01 22.39
N GLU A 210 -1.01 5.08 22.28
CA GLU A 210 -0.76 3.65 22.05
C GLU A 210 -0.36 3.32 20.60
N ASP A 211 -0.80 4.13 19.64
CA ASP A 211 -0.51 3.99 18.20
C ASP A 211 0.75 4.78 17.79
N ALA A 212 1.08 5.84 18.54
CA ALA A 212 2.25 6.70 18.34
C ALA A 212 3.57 6.07 18.83
N LYS A 213 3.76 4.75 18.67
CA LYS A 213 5.05 4.13 19.00
C LYS A 213 6.12 4.65 18.04
N PRO A 214 7.18 5.32 18.53
CA PRO A 214 8.33 5.61 17.68
C PRO A 214 8.84 4.29 17.13
N VAL A 215 9.03 4.24 15.82
CA VAL A 215 9.68 3.13 15.13
C VAL A 215 11.10 3.07 15.68
N ALA A 216 11.30 2.32 16.75
CA ALA A 216 12.59 2.19 17.39
C ALA A 216 13.60 1.69 16.35
N ALA A 217 14.72 2.39 16.26
CA ALA A 217 15.86 1.97 15.44
C ALA A 217 16.15 0.50 15.77
N ALA A 218 16.05 -0.36 14.76
CA ALA A 218 16.36 -1.77 14.90
C ALA A 218 17.84 -1.88 15.31
N GLU A 219 18.08 -2.38 16.52
CA GLU A 219 19.41 -2.79 16.93
C GLU A 219 19.88 -3.90 15.99
N ASP A 220 20.98 -3.62 15.31
CA ASP A 220 21.73 -4.52 14.45
C ASP A 220 22.30 -5.66 15.32
N GLY A 221 21.51 -6.74 15.43
CA GLY A 221 21.91 -7.98 16.07
C GLY A 221 22.92 -8.73 15.19
N SER A 222 24.15 -8.23 15.13
CA SER A 222 25.30 -9.01 14.67
C SER A 222 25.58 -10.09 15.72
N GLN A 223 24.97 -11.26 15.57
CA GLN A 223 25.43 -12.47 16.23
C GLN A 223 26.51 -13.11 15.35
N SER A 224 27.74 -12.97 15.80
CA SER A 224 28.90 -13.72 15.35
C SER A 224 28.71 -15.21 15.65
N ASP A 225 28.65 -16.04 14.60
CA ASP A 225 28.82 -17.49 14.71
C ASP A 225 30.29 -17.79 15.06
N GLU A 226 30.54 -18.24 16.29
CA GLU A 226 31.76 -18.96 16.65
C GLU A 226 31.65 -20.44 16.21
N PRO A 227 32.75 -21.08 15.78
CA PRO A 227 32.72 -22.42 15.24
C PRO A 227 32.61 -23.49 16.34
N LEU A 228 31.70 -24.44 16.13
CA LEU A 228 31.58 -25.69 16.89
C LEU A 228 32.88 -26.51 16.80
N SER A 229 33.60 -26.60 17.92
CA SER A 229 34.64 -27.59 18.16
C SER A 229 33.99 -28.94 18.51
N VAL A 230 34.10 -29.92 17.63
CA VAL A 230 33.78 -31.31 17.95
C VAL A 230 35.07 -31.98 18.42
N GLN A 231 35.14 -32.21 19.72
CA GLN A 231 36.15 -33.07 20.34
C GLN A 231 35.74 -34.54 20.20
N ASP A 232 36.72 -35.35 19.86
CA ASP A 232 36.70 -36.81 19.87
C ASP A 232 36.25 -37.36 21.24
N ALA A 233 35.41 -38.40 21.21
CA ALA A 233 35.32 -39.37 22.28
C ALA A 233 35.14 -40.76 21.69
N ASP A 234 36.18 -41.54 21.92
CA ASP A 234 36.44 -42.91 21.55
C ASP A 234 35.71 -43.91 22.48
N ALA A 235 35.66 -45.15 22.01
CA ALA A 235 35.59 -46.42 22.76
C ALA A 235 34.25 -47.11 23.15
N ALA A 236 34.25 -48.40 22.76
CA ALA A 236 33.72 -49.61 23.43
C ALA A 236 32.20 -49.89 23.35
N GLU A 237 31.68 -51.12 23.20
CA GLU A 237 32.20 -52.49 23.15
C GLU A 237 31.03 -53.42 22.73
N GLU A 238 31.35 -54.56 22.12
CA GLU A 238 30.71 -55.89 22.21
C GLU A 238 29.17 -56.06 22.29
N SER A 239 28.59 -56.64 21.23
CA SER A 239 28.01 -58.02 21.21
C SER A 239 27.41 -58.35 19.84
#